data_AF-A0A2V9TTK8-F1
#
_entry.id   AF-A0A2V9TTK8-F1
#
_cell.length_a   1.000
_cell.length_b   1.000
_cell.length_c   1.000
_cell.angle_alpha   90.00
_cell.angle_beta   90.00
_cell.angle_gamma   90.00
#
_symmetry.space_group_name_H-M   'P 1'
#
loop_
_entity.id
_entity.type
_entity.pdbx_description
1 polymer ?
#
loop_
_entity_poly.entity_id
_entity_poly.type
_entity_poly.pdbx_seq_one_letter_code
_entity_poly.pdbx_strand_id
1 'polypeptide(L)'
;MRPFFEPWHPIVKRVAITLERLPAIFNDFTIAHLSDFHYHPFFTAKPIARAVLLVNQLEPDHIVLTGDFVTVPLLHSSERSSLHIKTQAEPCSALLAGLHAKWGVVAILGNKSRPDSQPDVVTECLEAQRIK
;
A
#
# COMPACT_ATOMS: atom_id res chain seq x y z
N MET A 1 -19.19 13.55 -20.24
CA MET A 1 -17.84 14.16 -20.26
C MET A 1 -17.41 14.31 -18.81
N ARG A 2 -16.44 13.52 -18.31
CA ARG A 2 -15.96 13.64 -16.92
C ARG A 2 -14.87 14.71 -16.87
N PRO A 3 -14.86 15.61 -15.87
CA PRO A 3 -13.87 16.67 -15.80
C PRO A 3 -12.45 16.10 -15.58
N PHE A 4 -11.46 16.74 -16.17
CA PHE A 4 -10.05 16.30 -16.21
C PHE A 4 -9.30 16.41 -14.87
N PHE A 5 -9.96 16.91 -13.82
CA PHE A 5 -9.42 17.11 -12.48
C PHE A 5 -10.22 16.28 -11.46
N GLU A 6 -9.86 15.02 -11.29
CA GLU A 6 -10.30 14.22 -10.15
C GLU A 6 -9.09 13.40 -9.61
N PRO A 7 -9.01 13.11 -8.30
CA PRO A 7 -7.88 12.40 -7.66
C PRO A 7 -7.65 10.96 -8.18
N TRP A 8 -8.42 10.49 -9.16
CA TRP A 8 -8.41 9.11 -9.68
C TRP A 8 -7.54 8.91 -10.92
N HIS A 9 -6.81 9.92 -11.39
CA HIS A 9 -5.90 9.82 -12.54
C HIS A 9 -4.45 10.01 -12.12
N PRO A 10 -3.78 8.93 -11.65
CA PRO A 10 -2.34 8.97 -11.42
C PRO A 10 -1.63 9.34 -12.73
N ILE A 11 -0.77 10.34 -12.67
CA ILE A 11 0.14 10.70 -13.76
C ILE A 11 1.52 10.11 -13.48
N VAL A 12 2.09 9.40 -14.44
CA VAL A 12 3.45 8.89 -14.32
C VAL A 12 4.42 10.05 -14.59
N LYS A 13 5.22 10.41 -13.60
CA LYS A 13 6.34 11.33 -13.76
C LYS A 13 7.64 10.53 -13.68
N ARG A 14 8.48 10.66 -14.71
CA ARG A 14 9.81 10.04 -14.73
C ARG A 14 10.83 11.07 -14.28
N VAL A 15 11.54 10.77 -13.20
CA VAL A 15 12.60 11.60 -12.62
C VAL A 15 13.86 10.75 -12.57
N ALA A 16 14.94 11.24 -13.19
CA ALA A 16 16.24 10.61 -13.09
C ALA A 16 16.92 11.04 -11.79
N ILE A 17 17.33 10.08 -10.96
CA ILE A 17 18.03 10.32 -9.70
C ILE A 17 19.36 9.56 -9.77
N THR A 18 20.48 10.25 -9.58
CA THR A 18 21.82 9.63 -9.55
C THR A 18 22.21 9.34 -8.10
N LEU A 19 22.61 8.09 -7.83
CA LEU A 19 23.03 7.65 -6.49
C LEU A 19 24.49 7.20 -6.54
N GLU A 20 25.42 8.10 -6.22
CA GLU A 20 26.89 7.86 -6.33
C GLU A 20 27.39 6.65 -5.53
N ARG A 21 26.70 6.32 -4.44
CA ARG A 21 27.07 5.21 -3.54
C ARG A 21 26.21 3.96 -3.73
N LEU A 22 25.35 3.91 -4.75
CA LEU A 22 24.57 2.71 -5.05
C LEU A 22 25.48 1.71 -5.79
N PRO A 23 25.67 0.49 -5.26
CA PRO A 23 26.46 -0.52 -5.94
C PRO A 23 25.91 -0.84 -7.33
N ALA A 24 26.80 -0.99 -8.31
CA ALA A 24 26.43 -1.24 -9.71
C ALA A 24 25.57 -2.51 -9.93
N ILE A 25 25.54 -3.45 -8.97
CA ILE A 25 24.65 -4.63 -9.01
C ILE A 25 23.16 -4.26 -9.00
N PHE A 26 22.81 -3.04 -8.57
CA PHE A 26 21.43 -2.53 -8.61
C PHE A 26 21.12 -1.74 -9.89
N ASN A 27 22.03 -1.69 -10.85
CA ASN A 27 21.70 -1.16 -12.17
C ASN A 27 20.54 -1.96 -12.76
N ASP A 28 19.56 -1.25 -13.32
CA ASP A 28 18.31 -1.80 -13.87
C ASP A 28 17.40 -2.53 -12.86
N PHE A 29 17.77 -2.60 -11.58
CA PHE A 29 16.89 -3.13 -10.54
C PHE A 29 15.81 -2.11 -10.21
N THR A 30 14.55 -2.53 -10.32
CA THR A 30 13.40 -1.64 -10.16
C THR A 30 12.58 -1.96 -8.92
N ILE A 31 12.26 -0.93 -8.13
CA ILE A 31 11.38 -1.02 -6.98
C ILE A 31 10.15 -0.15 -7.24
N ALA A 32 8.96 -0.73 -7.16
CA ALA A 32 7.74 0.05 -7.00
C ALA A 32 7.45 0.23 -5.52
N HIS A 33 7.28 1.48 -5.10
CA HIS A 33 7.00 1.86 -3.73
C HIS A 33 5.63 2.53 -3.63
N LEU A 34 4.75 1.98 -2.79
CA LEU A 34 3.43 2.53 -2.52
C LEU A 34 3.29 2.78 -1.02
N SER A 35 2.62 3.87 -0.63
CA SER A 35 2.44 4.22 0.77
C SER A 35 1.09 4.85 1.07
N ASP A 36 0.78 4.93 2.37
CA ASP A 36 -0.31 5.76 2.94
C ASP A 36 -1.67 5.51 2.30
N PHE A 37 -2.06 4.23 2.22
CA PHE A 37 -3.26 3.79 1.51
C PHE A 37 -4.55 4.34 2.14
N HIS A 38 -4.58 4.46 3.48
CA HIS A 38 -5.73 4.96 4.24
C HIS A 38 -7.04 4.40 3.70
N TYR A 39 -7.16 3.07 3.67
CA TYR A 39 -8.27 2.40 3.01
C TYR A 39 -9.63 2.92 3.51
N HIS A 40 -10.52 3.17 2.55
CA HIS A 40 -11.91 3.53 2.76
C HIS A 40 -12.70 3.06 1.52
N PRO A 41 -13.82 2.34 1.71
CA PRO A 41 -14.52 1.66 0.61
C PRO A 41 -15.00 2.62 -0.50
N PHE A 42 -15.32 3.85 -0.14
CA PHE A 42 -15.83 4.85 -1.09
C PHE A 42 -14.76 5.77 -1.66
N PHE A 43 -13.65 5.97 -0.95
CA PHE A 43 -12.70 7.05 -1.26
C PHE A 43 -11.32 6.58 -1.70
N THR A 44 -10.85 5.40 -1.28
CA THR A 44 -9.48 4.95 -1.62
C THR A 44 -9.43 3.56 -2.23
N ALA A 45 -10.52 2.77 -2.18
CA ALA A 45 -10.59 1.48 -2.86
C ALA A 45 -10.30 1.57 -4.38
N LYS A 46 -10.92 2.52 -5.10
CA LYS A 46 -10.69 2.71 -6.55
C LYS A 46 -9.25 3.15 -6.91
N PRO A 47 -8.63 4.12 -6.21
CA PRO A 47 -7.24 4.52 -6.41
C PRO A 47 -6.29 3.38 -6.16
N ILE A 48 -6.50 2.63 -5.08
CA ILE A 48 -5.67 1.48 -4.74
C ILE A 48 -5.75 0.45 -5.87
N ALA A 49 -6.96 0.06 -6.29
CA ALA A 49 -7.13 -0.85 -7.42
C ALA A 49 -6.45 -0.33 -8.70
N ARG A 50 -6.55 0.98 -8.98
CA ARG A 50 -5.90 1.58 -10.14
C ARG A 50 -4.37 1.60 -10.02
N ALA A 51 -3.85 1.88 -8.83
CA ALA A 51 -2.42 1.86 -8.54
C ALA A 51 -1.86 0.44 -8.70
N VAL A 52 -2.56 -0.59 -8.21
CA VAL A 52 -2.20 -2.00 -8.41
C VAL A 52 -2.07 -2.33 -9.89
N LEU A 53 -3.07 -1.95 -10.71
CA LEU A 53 -3.01 -2.16 -12.16
C LEU A 53 -1.83 -1.43 -12.81
N LEU A 54 -1.58 -0.18 -12.43
CA LEU A 54 -0.48 0.62 -13.00
C LEU A 54 0.88 0.04 -12.59
N VAL A 55 1.06 -0.37 -11.34
CA VAL A 55 2.31 -0.92 -10.82
C VAL A 55 2.64 -2.24 -11.51
N ASN A 56 1.66 -3.12 -11.69
CA ASN A 56 1.89 -4.37 -12.42
C ASN A 56 2.29 -4.12 -13.89
N GLN A 57 1.78 -3.07 -14.53
CA GLN A 57 2.19 -2.68 -15.89
C GLN A 57 3.61 -2.13 -15.98
N LEU A 58 4.21 -1.72 -14.85
CA LEU A 58 5.61 -1.31 -14.79
C LEU A 58 6.58 -2.48 -14.63
N GLU A 59 6.06 -3.70 -14.40
CA GLU A 59 6.83 -4.94 -14.22
C GLU A 59 8.04 -4.78 -13.28
N PRO A 60 7.86 -4.23 -12.06
CA PRO A 60 8.97 -4.01 -11.15
C PRO A 60 9.58 -5.33 -10.67
N ASP A 61 10.88 -5.31 -10.37
CA ASP A 61 11.55 -6.44 -9.73
C ASP A 61 10.97 -6.70 -8.34
N HIS A 62 10.77 -5.63 -7.56
CA HIS A 62 10.27 -5.72 -6.19
C HIS A 62 9.20 -4.67 -5.90
N ILE A 63 8.26 -5.01 -5.03
CA ILE A 63 7.22 -4.07 -4.58
C ILE A 63 7.32 -3.91 -3.08
N VAL A 64 7.43 -2.67 -2.62
CA VAL A 64 7.48 -2.30 -1.21
C VAL A 64 6.24 -1.47 -0.87
N LEU A 65 5.50 -1.88 0.15
CA LEU A 65 4.34 -1.18 0.67
C LEU A 65 4.73 -0.60 2.04
N THR A 66 4.55 0.70 2.25
CA THR A 66 4.93 1.30 3.53
C THR A 66 3.84 2.18 4.09
N GLY A 67 3.58 2.07 5.38
CA GLY A 67 2.79 3.07 6.09
C GLY A 67 1.27 2.94 5.93
N ASP A 68 0.57 3.33 6.99
CA ASP A 68 -0.85 3.70 7.08
C ASP A 68 -1.81 3.01 6.08
N PHE A 69 -1.95 1.68 6.18
CA PHE A 69 -2.86 0.89 5.34
C PHE A 69 -4.34 1.22 5.59
N VAL A 70 -4.70 1.51 6.84
CA VAL A 70 -6.07 1.83 7.27
C VAL A 70 -6.07 3.11 8.10
N THR A 71 -7.23 3.78 8.16
CA THR A 71 -7.38 4.96 9.02
C THR A 71 -7.93 4.55 10.38
N VAL A 72 -7.16 4.80 11.43
CA VAL A 72 -7.58 4.54 12.81
C VAL A 72 -8.29 5.78 13.40
N PRO A 73 -9.50 5.64 13.97
CA PRO A 73 -10.23 6.77 14.57
C PRO A 73 -9.47 7.37 15.76
N LEU A 74 -9.51 8.69 15.92
CA LEU A 74 -8.81 9.40 17.01
C LEU A 74 -9.31 9.07 18.43
N LEU A 75 -10.53 8.51 18.55
CA LEU A 75 -11.11 8.09 19.83
C LEU A 75 -11.13 6.56 19.86
N HIS A 76 -10.05 5.97 20.37
CA HIS A 76 -9.96 4.52 20.62
C HIS A 76 -10.66 4.17 21.93
N SER A 77 -11.76 3.43 21.86
CA SER A 77 -12.38 2.83 23.04
C SER A 77 -12.89 1.44 22.69
N SER A 78 -12.31 0.40 23.32
CA SER A 78 -12.75 -1.02 23.35
C SER A 78 -12.41 -1.92 22.14
N GLU A 79 -12.56 -3.24 22.35
CA GLU A 79 -12.46 -4.35 21.37
C GLU A 79 -13.27 -4.14 20.09
N ARG A 80 -14.31 -3.29 20.10
CA ARG A 80 -15.02 -2.87 18.89
C ARG A 80 -14.10 -2.22 17.85
N SER A 81 -12.94 -1.71 18.29
CA SER A 81 -11.92 -1.12 17.43
C SER A 81 -11.19 -2.16 16.58
N SER A 82 -10.99 -3.39 17.07
CA SER A 82 -10.26 -4.46 16.34
C SER A 82 -11.07 -4.95 15.15
N LEU A 83 -12.36 -5.20 15.39
CA LEU A 83 -13.29 -5.59 14.33
C LEU A 83 -13.42 -4.48 13.29
N HIS A 84 -13.46 -3.21 13.72
CA HIS A 84 -13.49 -2.07 12.80
C HIS A 84 -12.21 -1.92 11.97
N ILE A 85 -11.04 -2.15 12.56
CA ILE A 85 -9.77 -2.15 11.83
C ILE A 85 -9.75 -3.30 10.82
N LYS A 86 -10.18 -4.49 11.23
CA LYS A 86 -10.24 -5.67 10.36
C LYS A 86 -11.16 -5.45 9.14
N THR A 87 -12.34 -4.84 9.32
CA THR A 87 -13.27 -4.56 8.22
C THR A 87 -12.72 -3.58 7.19
N GLN A 88 -11.65 -2.83 7.52
CA GLN A 88 -10.91 -2.00 6.58
C GLN A 88 -9.64 -2.68 6.06
N ALA A 89 -8.90 -3.36 6.94
CA ALA A 89 -7.62 -3.99 6.62
C ALA A 89 -7.78 -5.17 5.66
N GLU A 90 -8.83 -5.99 5.84
CA GLU A 90 -9.11 -7.14 4.98
C GLU A 90 -9.39 -6.76 3.52
N PRO A 91 -10.32 -5.84 3.19
CA PRO A 91 -10.50 -5.42 1.81
C PRO A 91 -9.32 -4.62 1.26
N CYS A 92 -8.57 -3.90 2.12
CA CYS A 92 -7.33 -3.25 1.71
C CYS A 92 -6.29 -4.28 1.25
N SER A 93 -6.00 -5.28 2.09
CA SER A 93 -5.02 -6.32 1.77
C SER A 93 -5.47 -7.15 0.58
N ALA A 94 -6.78 -7.42 0.43
CA ALA A 94 -7.32 -8.13 -0.73
C ALA A 94 -7.10 -7.36 -2.05
N LEU A 95 -7.19 -6.03 -2.06
CA LEU A 95 -6.84 -5.24 -3.24
C LEU A 95 -5.34 -5.32 -3.53
N LEU A 96 -4.51 -5.21 -2.49
CA LEU A 96 -3.05 -5.26 -2.60
C LEU A 96 -2.52 -6.64 -2.99
N ALA A 97 -3.27 -7.71 -2.71
CA ALA A 97 -2.95 -9.08 -3.12
C ALA A 97 -2.84 -9.25 -4.64
N GLY A 98 -3.42 -8.32 -5.42
CA GLY A 98 -3.28 -8.28 -6.87
C GLY A 98 -1.92 -7.78 -7.36
N LEU A 99 -1.02 -7.34 -6.47
CA LEU A 99 0.33 -6.91 -6.84
C LEU A 99 1.22 -8.12 -7.16
N HIS A 100 1.99 -8.02 -8.23
CA HIS A 100 2.88 -9.07 -8.68
C HIS A 100 4.27 -8.49 -8.99
N ALA A 101 5.29 -9.07 -8.36
CA ALA A 101 6.69 -8.75 -8.60
C ALA A 101 7.52 -10.03 -8.57
N LYS A 102 8.62 -10.04 -9.33
CA LYS A 102 9.54 -11.18 -9.40
C LYS A 102 10.10 -11.57 -8.03
N TRP A 103 10.46 -10.57 -7.23
CA TRP A 103 11.02 -10.74 -5.89
C TRP A 103 9.96 -10.62 -4.78
N GLY A 104 8.68 -10.59 -5.15
CA GLY A 104 7.56 -10.52 -4.22
C GLY A 104 7.21 -9.11 -3.75
N VAL A 105 6.26 -9.08 -2.82
CA VAL A 105 5.70 -7.88 -2.20
C VAL A 105 6.02 -7.92 -0.71
N VAL A 106 6.59 -6.83 -0.19
CA VAL A 106 6.88 -6.68 1.25
C VAL A 106 6.19 -5.43 1.80
N ALA A 107 5.80 -5.48 3.08
CA ALA A 107 5.09 -4.43 3.77
C ALA A 107 5.83 -3.98 5.04
N ILE A 108 5.77 -2.68 5.32
CA ILE A 108 6.24 -2.08 6.56
C ILE A 108 5.08 -1.25 7.12
N LEU A 109 4.72 -1.49 8.38
CA LEU A 109 3.63 -0.75 9.03
C LEU A 109 3.99 0.72 9.28
N GLY A 110 2.96 1.55 9.39
CA GLY A 110 3.09 3.00 9.57
C GLY A 110 3.08 3.47 11.00
N ASN A 111 3.29 4.78 11.18
CA ASN A 111 3.21 5.41 12.49
C ASN A 111 1.76 5.44 13.06
N LYS A 112 0.74 5.23 12.22
CA LYS A 112 -0.65 5.01 12.71
C LYS A 112 -0.90 3.56 13.10
N SER A 113 0.14 2.73 13.16
CA SER A 113 0.13 1.34 13.64
C SER A 113 0.70 1.25 15.07
N ARG A 114 0.37 2.21 15.93
CA ARG A 114 0.73 2.23 17.37
C ARG A 114 0.04 1.07 18.12
N PRO A 115 0.52 0.65 19.31
CA PRO A 115 -0.09 -0.48 20.03
C PRO A 115 -1.60 -0.36 20.26
N ASP A 116 -2.11 0.86 20.49
CA ASP A 116 -3.54 1.18 20.63
C ASP A 116 -4.33 1.06 19.32
N SER A 117 -3.64 1.19 18.19
CA SER A 117 -4.16 1.11 16.84
C SER A 117 -4.09 -0.31 16.25
N GLN A 118 -3.70 -1.30 17.06
CA GLN A 118 -3.73 -2.73 16.76
C GLN A 118 -3.03 -3.12 15.45
N PRO A 119 -1.71 -2.87 15.35
CA PRO A 119 -0.88 -3.22 14.19
C PRO A 119 -1.04 -4.68 13.77
N ASP A 120 -1.16 -5.59 14.74
CA ASP A 120 -1.20 -7.03 14.51
C ASP A 120 -2.37 -7.43 13.61
N VAL A 121 -3.53 -6.79 13.74
CA VAL A 121 -4.69 -7.07 12.87
C VAL A 121 -4.39 -6.72 11.40
N VAL A 122 -3.66 -5.63 11.16
CA VAL A 122 -3.25 -5.24 9.81
C VAL A 122 -2.21 -6.22 9.28
N THR A 123 -1.22 -6.59 10.10
CA THR A 123 -0.21 -7.60 9.76
C THR A 123 -0.86 -8.93 9.38
N GLU A 124 -1.75 -9.47 10.21
CA GLU A 124 -2.47 -10.71 9.95
C GLU A 124 -3.23 -10.66 8.62
N CYS A 125 -3.90 -9.53 8.32
CA CYS A 125 -4.61 -9.35 7.05
C CYS A 125 -3.67 -9.32 5.84
N LEU A 126 -2.45 -8.78 5.98
CA LEU A 126 -1.44 -8.74 4.92
C LEU A 126 -0.80 -10.12 4.72
N GLU A 127 -0.42 -10.79 5.81
CA GLU A 127 0.17 -12.13 5.79
C GLU A 127 -0.79 -13.16 5.22
N ALA A 128 -2.10 -13.04 5.50
CA ALA A 128 -3.13 -13.87 4.90
C ALA A 128 -3.15 -13.78 3.35
N GLN A 129 -2.66 -12.67 2.79
CA GLN A 129 -2.52 -12.45 1.35
C GLN A 129 -1.11 -12.74 0.84
N ARG A 130 -0.23 -13.33 1.67
CA ARG A 130 1.19 -13.59 1.39
C ARG A 130 2.02 -12.33 1.13
N ILE A 131 1.55 -11.19 1.63
CA ILE A 131 2.35 -9.95 1.71
C ILE A 131 3.18 -10.07 2.99
N LYS A 132 4.50 -10.05 2.85
CA LYS A 132 5.44 -10.30 3.96
C LYS A 132 5.84 -9.03 4.68
#